data_AF-A0A939QXF1-F1
#
_entry.id   AF-A0A939QXF1-F1
#
_cell.length_a   1.000
_cell.length_b   1.000
_cell.length_c   1.000
_cell.angle_alpha   90.00
_cell.angle_beta   90.00
_cell.angle_gamma   90.00
#
_symmetry.space_group_name_H-M   'P 1'
#
loop_
_entity.id
_entity.type
_entity.pdbx_description
1 polymer ?
#
loop_
_entity_poly.entity_id
_entity_poly.type
_entity_poly.pdbx_seq_one_letter_code
_entity_poly.pdbx_strand_id
1 'polypeptide(L)'
;MQQIELIELTGNGEVHNLSGHDRGLAARKKFKLEELDKAGDQVVVSIPDFVYSVTPSFFQGMFAESVRLFGNREKFLSRYQFRADPVVLEQIDNGIRASLMQRRSLL
;
A
#
# COMPACT_ATOMS: atom_id res chain seq x y z
N MET A 1 12.68 -3.42 -12.47
CA MET A 1 11.35 -2.86 -12.12
C MET A 1 10.50 -4.01 -11.59
N GLN A 2 10.01 -3.89 -10.37
CA GLN A 2 9.21 -4.92 -9.70
C GLN A 2 7.72 -4.55 -9.76
N GLN A 3 6.83 -5.55 -9.64
CA GLN A 3 5.39 -5.35 -9.78
C GLN A 3 4.61 -6.09 -8.70
N ILE A 4 3.61 -5.44 -8.14
CA ILE A 4 2.63 -5.98 -7.19
C ILE A 4 1.27 -5.89 -7.86
N GLU A 5 0.59 -7.03 -7.99
CA GLU A 5 -0.73 -7.13 -8.60
C GLU A 5 -1.78 -7.42 -7.52
N LEU A 6 -2.57 -6.40 -7.14
CA LEU A 6 -3.57 -6.58 -6.08
C LEU A 6 -4.74 -7.48 -6.48
N ILE A 7 -4.89 -7.81 -7.76
CA ILE A 7 -5.85 -8.83 -8.22
C ILE A 7 -5.65 -10.17 -7.49
N GLU A 8 -4.42 -10.50 -7.09
CA GLU A 8 -4.11 -11.72 -6.34
C GLU A 8 -4.74 -11.76 -4.94
N LEU A 9 -5.22 -10.62 -4.43
CA LEU A 9 -5.92 -10.52 -3.14
C LEU A 9 -7.44 -10.55 -3.29
N THR A 10 -7.94 -10.54 -4.52
CA THR A 10 -9.37 -10.32 -4.78
C THR A 10 -10.18 -11.60 -4.97
N GLY A 11 -9.54 -12.77 -4.93
CA GLY A 11 -10.19 -14.02 -5.32
C GLY A 11 -10.64 -13.98 -6.79
N ASN A 12 -9.79 -13.44 -7.69
CA ASN A 12 -10.11 -13.22 -9.11
C ASN A 12 -11.32 -12.30 -9.35
N GLY A 13 -11.51 -11.29 -8.50
CA GLY A 13 -12.58 -10.28 -8.66
C GLY A 13 -13.81 -10.48 -7.80
N GLU A 14 -13.82 -11.41 -6.83
CA GLU A 14 -14.92 -11.54 -5.87
C GLU A 14 -14.88 -10.48 -4.77
N VAL A 15 -13.69 -9.97 -4.45
CA VAL A 15 -13.48 -8.94 -3.42
C VAL A 15 -13.16 -7.61 -4.09
N HIS A 16 -14.02 -6.63 -3.84
CA HIS A 16 -13.90 -5.27 -4.37
C HIS A 16 -13.42 -4.24 -3.32
N ASN A 17 -13.36 -4.64 -2.05
CA ASN A 17 -12.96 -3.78 -0.93
C ASN A 17 -11.80 -4.38 -0.13
N LEU A 18 -10.59 -3.88 -0.36
CA LEU A 18 -9.41 -4.29 0.40
C LEU A 18 -9.43 -3.59 1.77
N SER A 19 -9.70 -4.37 2.81
CA SER A 19 -9.98 -3.86 4.16
C SER A 19 -9.35 -4.72 5.26
N GLY A 20 -9.04 -4.11 6.39
CA GLY A 20 -8.54 -4.78 7.60
C GLY A 20 -7.01 -4.80 7.70
N HIS A 21 -6.50 -4.47 8.88
CA HIS A 21 -5.07 -4.36 9.15
C HIS A 21 -4.33 -5.69 8.98
N ASP A 22 -4.88 -6.77 9.53
CA ASP A 22 -4.26 -8.11 9.45
C ASP A 22 -4.18 -8.62 8.01
N ARG A 23 -5.18 -8.30 7.17
CA ARG A 23 -5.15 -8.61 5.75
C ARG A 23 -4.08 -7.80 5.02
N GLY A 24 -3.88 -6.53 5.40
CA GLY A 24 -2.78 -5.70 4.93
C GLY A 24 -1.41 -6.29 5.30
N LEU A 25 -1.24 -6.75 6.56
CA LEU A 25 -0.02 -7.42 7.01
C LEU A 25 0.23 -8.74 6.27
N ALA A 26 -0.83 -9.50 6.00
CA ALA A 26 -0.73 -10.72 5.19
C ALA A 26 -0.29 -10.40 3.75
N ALA A 27 -0.84 -9.36 3.14
CA ALA A 27 -0.42 -8.88 1.82
C ALA A 27 1.04 -8.42 1.82
N ARG A 28 1.47 -7.68 2.86
CA ARG A 28 2.87 -7.27 3.05
C ARG A 28 3.82 -8.46 2.96
N LYS A 29 3.53 -9.52 3.72
CA LYS A 29 4.31 -10.76 3.75
C LYS A 29 4.26 -11.50 2.41
N LYS A 30 3.07 -11.62 1.81
CA LYS A 30 2.88 -12.30 0.51
C LYS A 30 3.74 -11.67 -0.59
N PHE A 31 3.77 -10.33 -0.66
CA PHE A 31 4.53 -9.60 -1.66
C PHE A 31 5.96 -9.23 -1.22
N LYS A 32 6.39 -9.68 -0.04
CA LYS A 32 7.75 -9.52 0.50
C LYS A 32 8.23 -8.06 0.48
N LEU A 33 7.39 -7.14 0.96
CA LEU A 33 7.72 -5.71 0.94
C LEU A 33 9.02 -5.38 1.69
N GLU A 34 9.41 -6.16 2.69
CA GLU A 34 10.69 -6.01 3.39
C GLU A 34 11.91 -6.22 2.47
N GLU A 35 11.80 -7.08 1.46
CA GLU A 35 12.83 -7.31 0.45
C GLU A 35 12.81 -6.17 -0.59
N LEU A 36 11.61 -5.79 -1.04
CA LEU A 36 11.42 -4.70 -2.01
C LEU A 36 11.89 -3.35 -1.49
N ASP A 37 11.67 -3.08 -0.20
CA ASP A 37 12.13 -1.89 0.49
C ASP A 37 13.66 -1.76 0.46
N LYS A 38 14.39 -2.89 0.46
CA LYS A 38 15.87 -2.95 0.44
C LYS A 38 16.46 -2.98 -0.97
N ALA A 39 15.72 -3.48 -1.96
CA ALA A 39 16.23 -3.77 -3.30
C ALA A 39 16.65 -2.54 -4.11
N GLY A 40 16.25 -1.32 -3.71
CA GLY A 40 16.67 -0.11 -4.42
C GLY A 40 15.98 0.13 -5.77
N ASP A 41 15.10 -0.77 -6.23
CA ASP A 41 14.31 -0.63 -7.46
C ASP A 41 12.92 -0.02 -7.24
N GLN A 42 12.35 0.60 -8.29
CA GLN A 42 10.94 1.02 -8.28
C GLN A 42 9.99 -0.17 -8.36
N VAL A 43 8.90 -0.08 -7.59
CA VAL A 43 7.80 -1.03 -7.51
C VAL A 43 6.54 -0.38 -8.07
N VAL A 44 5.90 -1.02 -9.04
CA VAL A 44 4.57 -0.64 -9.53
C VAL A 44 3.52 -1.47 -8.80
N VAL A 45 2.53 -0.82 -8.21
CA VAL A 45 1.40 -1.46 -7.54
C VAL A 45 0.16 -1.23 -8.40
N SER A 46 -0.33 -2.28 -9.06
CA SER A 46 -1.54 -2.21 -9.87
C SER A 46 -2.75 -2.65 -9.05
N ILE A 47 -3.78 -1.80 -9.04
CA ILE A 47 -5.07 -2.06 -8.41
C ILE A 47 -6.13 -2.15 -9.52
N PRO A 48 -6.85 -3.28 -9.64
CA PRO A 48 -7.89 -3.43 -10.66
C PRO A 48 -9.01 -2.41 -10.52
N ASP A 49 -9.58 -1.95 -11.64
CA ASP A 49 -10.62 -0.90 -11.68
C ASP A 49 -11.91 -1.29 -10.92
N PHE A 50 -12.19 -2.58 -10.77
CA PHE A 50 -13.36 -3.05 -10.00
C PHE A 50 -13.17 -2.91 -8.48
N VAL A 51 -11.94 -2.69 -7.99
CA VAL A 51 -11.67 -2.43 -6.58
C VAL A 51 -11.97 -0.97 -6.30
N TYR A 52 -13.10 -0.68 -5.66
CA TYR A 52 -13.52 0.68 -5.36
C TYR A 52 -13.02 1.18 -3.99
N SER A 53 -12.47 0.29 -3.15
CA SER A 53 -12.01 0.67 -1.82
C SER A 53 -10.74 -0.03 -1.37
N VAL A 54 -9.80 0.77 -0.88
CA VAL A 54 -8.62 0.38 -0.10
C VAL A 54 -8.69 1.16 1.22
N THR A 55 -9.06 0.49 2.32
CA THR A 55 -9.25 1.19 3.59
C THR A 55 -7.91 1.64 4.19
N PRO A 56 -7.87 2.73 4.97
CA PRO A 56 -6.65 3.16 5.65
C PRO A 56 -6.02 2.05 6.50
N SER A 57 -6.83 1.23 7.17
CA SER A 57 -6.33 0.11 7.99
C SER A 57 -5.62 -0.96 7.17
N PHE A 58 -6.15 -1.32 5.99
CA PHE A 58 -5.50 -2.24 5.06
C PHE A 58 -4.20 -1.65 4.53
N PHE A 59 -4.25 -0.41 4.03
CA PHE A 59 -3.07 0.30 3.54
C PHE A 59 -1.98 0.36 4.62
N GLN A 60 -2.35 0.70 5.85
CA GLN A 60 -1.41 0.77 6.97
C GLN A 60 -0.78 -0.59 7.28
N GLY A 61 -1.57 -1.66 7.29
CA GLY A 61 -1.05 -3.02 7.46
C GLY A 61 -0.03 -3.39 6.38
N MET A 62 -0.26 -2.97 5.14
CA MET A 62 0.62 -3.30 4.02
C MET A 62 1.87 -2.41 3.95
N PHE A 63 1.68 -1.09 4.00
CA PHE A 63 2.69 -0.10 3.61
C PHE A 63 3.16 0.83 4.72
N ALA A 64 2.57 0.83 5.93
CA ALA A 64 2.93 1.85 6.93
C ALA A 64 4.41 1.79 7.33
N GLU A 65 5.01 0.60 7.41
CA GLU A 65 6.45 0.47 7.66
C GLU A 65 7.29 1.07 6.53
N SER A 66 6.94 0.78 5.28
CA SER A 66 7.62 1.33 4.10
C SER A 66 7.48 2.87 4.05
N VAL A 67 6.27 3.41 4.28
CA VAL A 67 6.04 4.86 4.36
C VAL A 67 6.92 5.49 5.45
N ARG A 68 7.01 4.87 6.63
CA ARG A 68 7.87 5.35 7.72
C ARG A 68 9.35 5.24 7.39
N LEU A 69 9.77 4.17 6.74
CA LEU A 69 11.15 3.93 6.32
C LEU A 69 11.64 5.01 5.35
N PHE A 70 10.83 5.36 4.36
CA PHE A 70 11.19 6.41 3.39
C PHE A 70 10.98 7.82 3.96
N GLY A 71 10.24 7.95 5.06
CA GLY A 71 10.20 9.12 5.93
C GLY A 71 9.31 10.27 5.47
N ASN A 72 8.96 10.34 4.18
CA ASN A 72 7.97 11.26 3.63
C ASN A 72 7.25 10.67 2.41
N ARG A 73 6.20 11.36 1.98
CA ARG A 73 5.33 10.97 0.88
C ARG A 73 6.10 10.87 -0.45
N GLU A 74 6.89 11.87 -0.77
CA GLU A 74 7.60 11.98 -2.06
C GLU A 74 8.60 10.84 -2.22
N LYS A 75 9.36 10.53 -1.17
CA LYS A 75 10.29 9.41 -1.13
C LYS A 75 9.57 8.07 -1.14
N PHE A 76 8.41 7.93 -0.51
CA PHE A 76 7.62 6.71 -0.63
C PHE A 76 7.11 6.50 -2.06
N LEU A 77 6.55 7.54 -2.68
CA LEU A 77 5.99 7.46 -4.04
C LEU A 77 7.05 7.38 -5.15
N SER A 78 8.29 7.81 -4.89
CA SER A 78 9.40 7.55 -5.82
C SER A 78 9.80 6.07 -5.85
N ARG A 79 9.43 5.30 -4.81
CA ARG A 79 9.68 3.86 -4.65
C ARG A 79 8.47 3.03 -5.06
N TYR A 80 7.27 3.40 -4.62
CA TYR A 80 6.01 2.71 -4.89
C TYR A 80 5.09 3.59 -5.75
N GLN A 81 4.90 3.19 -7.01
CA GLN A 81 4.01 3.87 -7.95
C GLN A 81 2.68 3.12 -8.04
N PHE A 82 1.58 3.80 -7.73
CA PHE A 82 0.24 3.22 -7.74
C PHE A 82 -0.47 3.47 -9.06
N ARG A 83 -1.04 2.42 -9.65
CA ARG A 83 -1.91 2.46 -10.83
C ARG A 83 -3.29 1.99 -10.42
N ALA A 84 -4.25 2.91 -10.34
CA ALA A 84 -5.60 2.65 -9.88
C ALA A 84 -6.56 3.74 -10.39
N ASP A 85 -7.86 3.52 -10.20
CA ASP A 85 -8.88 4.55 -10.33
C ASP A 85 -8.57 5.77 -9.42
N PRO A 86 -8.84 7.03 -9.86
CA PRO A 86 -8.58 8.24 -9.09
C PRO A 86 -9.14 8.23 -7.65
N VAL A 87 -10.32 7.64 -7.44
CA VAL A 87 -10.92 7.56 -6.09
C VAL A 87 -10.08 6.67 -5.18
N VAL A 88 -9.52 5.59 -5.70
CA VAL A 88 -8.63 4.70 -4.95
C VAL A 88 -7.27 5.36 -4.68
N LEU A 89 -6.76 6.13 -5.64
CA LEU A 89 -5.52 6.90 -5.45
C LEU A 89 -5.66 7.92 -4.30
N GLU A 90 -6.82 8.55 -4.13
CA GLU A 90 -7.10 9.44 -2.99
C GLU A 90 -7.09 8.66 -1.66
N GLN A 91 -7.66 7.46 -1.63
CA GLN A 91 -7.66 6.60 -0.45
C GLN A 91 -6.24 6.14 -0.07
N ILE A 92 -5.41 5.84 -1.06
CA ILE A 92 -3.97 5.56 -0.87
C ILE A 92 -3.26 6.78 -0.27
N ASP A 93 -3.53 7.99 -0.79
CA ASP A 93 -2.95 9.23 -0.26
C ASP A 93 -3.31 9.44 1.22
N ASN A 94 -4.57 9.20 1.57
CA ASN A 94 -5.05 9.23 2.95
C ASN A 94 -4.33 8.20 3.84
N GLY A 95 -4.10 6.99 3.31
CA GLY A 95 -3.30 5.96 3.96
C GLY A 95 -1.87 6.43 4.25
N ILE A 96 -1.19 7.04 3.28
CA ILE A 96 0.17 7.58 3.44
C ILE A 96 0.19 8.65 4.54
N ARG A 97 -0.74 9.61 4.49
CA ARG A 97 -0.85 10.67 5.52
C ARG A 97 -1.05 10.09 6.91
N ALA A 98 -1.97 9.13 7.05
CA ALA A 98 -2.26 8.48 8.32
C ALA A 98 -1.02 7.73 8.88
N SER A 99 -0.26 7.05 8.01
CA SER A 99 0.99 6.37 8.39
C SER A 99 2.09 7.32 8.88
N LEU A 100 2.15 8.55 8.35
CA LEU A 100 3.13 9.57 8.77
C LEU A 100 2.71 10.26 10.08
N MET A 101 1.40 10.43 10.33
CA MET A 101 0.89 11.09 11.54
C MET A 101 1.14 10.28 12.82
N GLN A 102 1.09 8.95 12.76
CA GLN A 102 1.35 8.08 13.93
C GLN A 102 2.76 8.24 14.52
N ARG A 103 3.68 8.91 13.82
CA ARG A 103 5.02 9.26 14.33
C ARG A 103 4.98 10.19 15.56
N ARG A 104 3.88 10.89 15.83
CA ARG A 104 3.79 11.92 16.89
C ARG A 104 3.27 11.44 18.25
N SER A 105 2.88 10.18 18.43
CA SER A 105 2.28 9.72 19.71
C SER A 105 3.22 8.97 20.66
N LEU A 106 4.53 9.05 20.47
CA LEU A 106 5.53 8.45 21.38
C LEU A 106 6.66 9.43 21.71
N LEU A 107 6.30 10.60 22.23
CA LEU A 107 7.19 11.49 22.99
C LEU A 107 6.43 12.07 24.18
#